data_AF-A0A3M3YZ07-F1
#
_entry.id   AF-A0A3M3YZ07-F1
#
_cell.length_a   1.000
_cell.length_b   1.000
_cell.length_c   1.000
_cell.angle_alpha   90.00
_cell.angle_beta   90.00
_cell.angle_gamma   90.00
#
_symmetry.space_group_name_H-M   'P 1'
#
loop_
_entity.id
_entity.type
_entity.pdbx_description
1 polymer ?
#
loop_
_entity_poly.entity_id
_entity_poly.type
_entity_poly.pdbx_seq_one_letter_code
_entity_poly.pdbx_strand_id
1 'polypeptide(L)' 'MHIDPSRTGRYALPMRLRTQRIGEDVSEKLEYTPGLFTVERCVRSKWICDDYETLIQASLSP' A
#
# COMPACT_ATOMS: atom_id res chain seq x y z
N MET A 1 -33.28 22.88 -8.87
CA MET A 1 -31.92 22.36 -8.60
C MET A 1 -31.41 21.72 -9.88
N HIS A 2 -30.55 22.43 -10.60
CA HIS A 2 -29.89 21.92 -11.80
C HIS A 2 -28.59 21.26 -11.33
N ILE A 3 -28.42 19.96 -11.62
CA ILE A 3 -27.17 19.25 -11.27
C ILE A 3 -26.26 19.38 -12.50
N ASP A 4 -25.22 20.21 -12.38
CA ASP A 4 -24.18 20.31 -13.41
C ASP A 4 -23.30 19.04 -13.41
N PRO A 5 -23.22 18.29 -14.51
CA PRO A 5 -22.44 17.05 -14.59
C PRO A 5 -20.92 17.29 -14.66
N SER A 6 -20.47 18.53 -14.69
CA SER A 6 -19.05 18.91 -14.83
C SER A 6 -18.25 18.88 -13.52
N ARG A 7 -18.87 18.53 -12.38
CA ARG A 7 -18.21 18.61 -11.05
C ARG A 7 -18.03 17.30 -10.29
N THR A 8 -18.40 16.16 -10.87
CA THR A 8 -18.24 14.84 -10.21
C THR A 8 -17.63 13.83 -11.17
N GLY A 9 -16.31 13.89 -11.32
CA GLY A 9 -15.58 13.00 -12.22
C GLY A 9 -14.06 13.11 -12.07
N ARG A 10 -13.57 13.34 -10.85
CA ARG A 10 -12.17 13.08 -10.51
C ARG A 10 -12.11 11.66 -9.94
N TYR A 11 -11.08 10.90 -10.34
CA TYR A 11 -10.71 9.54 -9.94
C TYR A 11 -11.69 8.41 -10.29
N ALA A 12 -11.66 7.98 -11.55
CA ALA A 12 -11.35 6.58 -11.94
C ALA A 12 -11.88 6.31 -13.36
N LEU A 13 -11.01 6.50 -14.36
CA LEU A 13 -11.20 5.83 -15.65
C LEU A 13 -10.86 4.35 -15.45
N PRO A 14 -11.58 3.41 -16.10
CA PRO A 14 -11.28 1.98 -16.02
C PRO A 14 -10.06 1.68 -16.90
N MET A 15 -8.89 2.15 -16.49
CA MET A 15 -7.63 1.71 -17.09
C MET A 15 -7.36 0.32 -16.53
N ARG A 16 -7.30 -0.69 -17.40
CA ARG A 16 -6.86 -2.05 -17.04
C ARG A 16 -5.39 -2.01 -16.64
N LEU A 17 -5.13 -1.58 -15.42
CA LEU A 17 -3.79 -1.54 -14.85
C LEU A 17 -3.40 -2.97 -14.52
N ARG A 18 -2.48 -3.54 -15.30
CA ARG A 18 -1.88 -4.83 -14.95
C ARG A 18 -0.97 -4.57 -13.75
N THR A 19 -1.27 -5.26 -12.64
CA THR A 19 -0.47 -5.16 -11.42
C THR A 19 0.39 -6.40 -11.31
N GLN A 20 1.68 -6.19 -11.05
CA GLN A 20 2.64 -7.26 -10.83
C GLN A 20 3.04 -7.29 -9.37
N ARG A 21 2.98 -8.48 -8.76
CA ARG A 21 3.50 -8.70 -7.42
C ARG A 21 5.03 -8.67 -7.49
N ILE A 22 5.65 -7.78 -6.74
CA ILE A 22 7.12 -7.63 -6.75
C ILE A 22 7.78 -8.06 -5.45
N GLY A 23 6.99 -8.33 -4.41
CA GLY A 23 7.51 -8.82 -3.14
C GLY A 23 6.52 -8.68 -2.00
N GLU A 24 7.04 -8.83 -0.80
CA GLU A 24 6.31 -8.70 0.46
C GLU A 24 7.14 -7.85 1.41
N ASP A 25 6.49 -6.95 2.11
CA ASP A 25 7.05 -6.26 3.26
C ASP A 25 6.68 -7.06 4.51
N VAL A 26 7.69 -7.44 5.29
CA VAL A 26 7.53 -8.21 6.52
C VAL A 26 8.01 -7.35 7.67
N SER A 27 7.11 -7.08 8.59
CA SER A 27 7.40 -6.36 9.83
C SER A 27 7.11 -7.27 11.01
N GLU A 28 8.00 -7.26 12.01
CA GLU A 28 7.84 -7.99 13.25
C GLU A 28 7.83 -7.01 14.42
N LYS A 29 6.89 -7.21 15.35
CA LYS A 29 6.78 -6.46 16.58
C LYS A 29 6.87 -7.42 17.75
N LEU A 30 7.85 -7.21 18.61
CA LEU A 30 7.95 -7.92 19.87
C LEU A 30 7.20 -7.15 20.95
N GLU A 31 6.18 -7.77 21.52
CA GLU A 31 5.53 -7.30 22.73
C GLU A 31 6.04 -8.10 23.93
N TYR A 32 6.45 -7.39 24.97
CA TYR A 32 6.88 -7.98 26.22
C TYR A 32 5.90 -7.62 27.32
N THR A 33 5.31 -8.65 27.91
CA THR A 33 4.65 -8.59 29.21
C THR A 33 5.48 -9.46 30.17
N PRO A 34 5.74 -9.07 31.43
CA PRO A 34 6.50 -9.90 32.34
C PRO A 34 5.97 -11.34 32.41
N GLY A 35 6.79 -12.31 32.00
CA GLY A 35 6.42 -13.73 31.91
C GLY A 35 5.82 -14.19 30.56
N LEU A 36 5.62 -13.29 29.59
CA LEU A 36 5.07 -13.59 28.27
C LEU A 36 5.72 -12.72 27.18
N PHE A 37 6.30 -13.38 26.19
CA PHE A 37 6.77 -12.74 24.96
C PHE A 37 5.81 -13.08 23.83
N THR A 38 5.33 -12.06 23.13
CA THR A 38 4.47 -12.21 21.95
C THR A 38 5.15 -11.56 20.76
N VAL A 39 5.21 -12.27 19.64
CA VAL A 39 5.70 -11.72 18.37
C VAL A 39 4.52 -11.58 17.42
N GLU A 40 4.23 -10.34 17.03
CA GLU A 40 3.28 -10.04 15.97
C GLU A 40 4.03 -9.91 14.65
N ARG A 41 3.66 -10.73 13.67
CA ARG A 41 4.23 -10.67 12.31
C ARG A 41 3.20 -10.12 11.34
N CYS A 42 3.49 -8.98 10.75
CA CYS A 42 2.69 -8.35 9.70
C CYS A 42 3.34 -8.59 8.34
N VAL A 43 2.62 -9.24 7.43
CA VAL A 43 3.07 -9.48 6.05
C VAL A 43 2.17 -8.69 5.10
N ARG A 44 2.74 -7.76 4.34
CA ARG A 44 2.02 -6.89 3.40
C ARG A 44 2.54 -7.12 1.99
N SER A 45 1.66 -7.46 1.06
CA SER A 45 2.06 -7.65 -0.33
C SER A 45 2.41 -6.32 -1.01
N LYS A 46 3.50 -6.32 -1.78
CA LYS A 46 3.98 -5.18 -2.54
C LYS A 46 3.68 -5.39 -4.03
N TRP A 47 3.03 -4.39 -4.63
CA TRP A 47 2.60 -4.41 -6.02
C TRP A 47 3.14 -3.20 -6.75
N ILE A 48 3.47 -3.38 -8.03
CA ILE A 48 3.67 -2.28 -8.97
C ILE A 48 2.57 -2.31 -10.01
N CYS A 49 2.30 -1.15 -10.58
CA CYS A 49 1.48 -1.00 -11.76
C CYS A 49 2.44 -1.01 -12.95
N ASP A 50 2.15 -1.81 -13.98
CA ASP A 50 3.03 -1.92 -15.15
C ASP A 50 3.25 -0.55 -15.86
N ASP A 51 2.34 0.40 -15.66
CA ASP A 51 2.41 1.76 -16.22
C ASP A 51 3.38 2.69 -15.47
N TYR A 52 3.90 2.30 -14.29
CA TYR A 52 4.85 3.08 -13.49
C TYR A 52 6.05 2.22 -13.09
N GLU A 53 7.16 2.39 -13.81
CA GLU A 53 8.37 1.53 -13.70
C GLU A 53 9.15 1.69 -12.38
N THR A 54 8.91 2.75 -11.59
CA THR A 54 9.79 3.08 -10.45
C THR A 54 9.01 3.24 -9.16
N LEU A 55 9.15 2.26 -8.25
CA LEU A 55 8.69 2.38 -6.88
C LEU A 55 9.83 2.90 -6.00
N ILE A 56 9.73 4.16 -5.58
CA ILE A 56 10.70 4.82 -4.69
C ILE A 56 10.14 4.78 -3.26
N GLN A 57 10.86 4.10 -2.35
CA GLN A 57 10.59 4.19 -0.90
C GLN A 57 11.57 5.19 -0.29
N ALA A 58 11.05 6.20 0.39
CA ALA A 58 11.88 7.13 1.16
C ALA A 58 12.34 6.44 2.45
N SER A 59 13.65 6.36 2.67
CA SER A 59 14.20 5.97 3.97
C SER A 59 13.93 7.06 4.98
N LEU A 60 13.32 6.72 6.11
CA LEU A 60 13.29 7.62 7.26
C LEU A 60 14.69 7.64 7.87
N SER A 61 15.32 8.81 7.93
CA SER A 61 16.54 9.05 8.70
C SER A 61 16.25 8.81 10.19
N PRO A 62 17.16 8.21 10.97
CA PRO A 62 16.98 7.96 12.40
C PRO A 62 16.82 9.24 13.22
#